data_AF-A0A7W9C7Y3-F1
#
_entry.id   AF-A0A7W9C7Y3-F1
#
_cell.length_a   1.000
_cell.length_b   1.000
_cell.length_c   1.000
_cell.angle_alpha   90.00
_cell.angle_beta   90.00
_cell.angle_gamma   90.00
#
_symmetry.space_group_name_H-M   'P 1'
#
loop_
_entity.id
_entity.type
_entity.pdbx_description
1 polymer ?
#
loop_
_entity_poly.entity_id
_entity_poly.type
_entity_poly.pdbx_seq_one_letter_code
_entity_poly.pdbx_strand_id
1 'polypeptide(L)'
;MNRSILATLAALAAFAPLSAAQAQSQSHAGMSAQDHAAMQAPANGVATTPADNAMLSSAPTTFSATFPHAMVLTSLRLTGGPSNQAVDVALSAEAAPAVTVSAPLPALAPGTYAAAWTAKGADGHQMNGVVRFMVH
;
A
#
# COMPACT_ATOMS: atom_id res chain seq x y z
N MET A 1 30.79 57.11 -28.22
CA MET A 1 30.11 58.09 -27.34
C MET A 1 29.92 57.41 -25.99
N ASN A 2 30.90 57.43 -25.08
CA ASN A 2 31.14 58.45 -24.03
C ASN A 2 29.84 58.70 -23.22
N ARG A 3 29.72 58.49 -21.89
CA ARG A 3 30.65 58.66 -20.76
C ARG A 3 30.17 57.89 -19.51
N SER A 4 31.12 57.49 -18.66
CA SER A 4 30.96 57.11 -17.25
C SER A 4 30.48 58.25 -16.35
N ILE A 5 29.78 57.92 -15.25
CA ILE A 5 29.86 58.64 -13.96
C ILE A 5 29.85 57.62 -12.81
N LEU A 6 30.96 57.54 -12.06
CA LEU A 6 31.03 57.03 -10.69
C LEU A 6 30.52 58.12 -9.73
N ALA A 7 29.84 57.73 -8.66
CA ALA A 7 29.82 58.47 -7.41
C ALA A 7 29.96 57.50 -6.24
N THR A 8 30.99 57.73 -5.44
CA THR A 8 31.37 56.99 -4.24
C THR A 8 30.98 57.77 -2.97
N LEU A 9 30.89 57.00 -1.87
CA LEU A 9 31.19 57.32 -0.46
C LEU A 9 30.06 57.40 0.58
N ALA A 10 30.22 56.47 1.55
CA ALA A 10 30.16 56.62 3.01
C ALA A 10 28.81 56.75 3.72
N ALA A 11 28.50 55.81 4.62
CA ALA A 11 28.86 55.93 6.05
C ALA A 11 28.46 54.67 6.84
N LEU A 12 29.37 54.24 7.72
CA LEU A 12 29.21 53.18 8.71
C LEU A 12 28.50 53.75 9.95
N ALA A 13 27.49 53.06 10.50
CA ALA A 13 27.11 53.20 11.90
C ALA A 13 26.39 51.93 12.40
N ALA A 14 27.07 51.20 13.26
CA ALA A 14 26.53 50.11 14.07
C ALA A 14 25.72 50.68 15.23
N PHE A 15 24.61 50.02 15.62
CA PHE A 15 24.20 49.80 17.02
C PHE A 15 22.92 48.93 17.04
N ALA A 16 23.02 47.72 17.60
CA ALA A 16 21.88 46.97 18.15
C ALA A 16 21.75 47.36 19.65
N PRO A 17 20.57 47.23 20.30
CA PRO A 17 20.24 45.94 20.93
C PRO A 17 18.74 45.56 21.05
N LEU A 18 18.55 44.25 21.14
CA LEU A 18 17.57 43.48 21.95
C LEU A 18 16.12 43.98 22.08
N SER A 19 15.19 43.21 21.50
CA SER A 19 13.91 42.89 22.16
C SER A 19 13.89 41.41 22.51
N ALA A 20 13.58 41.15 23.77
CA ALA A 20 13.46 39.85 24.39
C ALA A 20 12.09 39.21 24.11
N ALA A 21 12.06 37.88 24.30
CA ALA A 21 10.91 36.99 24.33
C ALA A 21 10.31 36.67 22.94
N GLN A 22 10.09 35.41 22.55
CA GLN A 22 9.65 34.28 23.36
C GLN A 22 10.38 32.98 22.97
N ALA A 23 10.89 32.32 23.99
CA ALA A 23 11.22 30.91 23.93
C ALA A 23 9.93 30.10 23.78
N GLN A 24 9.80 29.35 22.68
CA GLN A 24 9.02 28.12 22.65
C GLN A 24 9.92 27.01 22.11
N SER A 25 10.70 26.48 23.05
CA SER A 25 11.25 25.13 22.96
C SER A 25 10.06 24.18 22.89
N GLN A 26 9.81 23.58 21.73
CA GLN A 26 9.04 22.36 21.67
C GLN A 26 9.78 21.37 20.81
N SER A 27 10.74 20.74 21.48
CA SER A 27 11.33 19.45 21.15
C SER A 27 10.25 18.55 20.58
N HIS A 28 10.24 18.32 19.27
CA HIS A 28 9.51 17.20 18.71
C HIS A 28 10.38 15.98 18.94
N ALA A 29 10.26 15.45 20.17
CA ALA A 29 10.64 14.10 20.52
C ALA A 29 9.98 13.14 19.51
N GLY A 30 10.75 12.12 19.12
CA GLY A 30 10.51 11.22 18.00
C GLY A 30 9.05 10.93 17.64
N MET A 31 8.72 11.14 16.38
CA MET A 31 7.84 10.20 15.70
C MET A 31 8.63 8.90 15.53
N SER A 32 8.51 8.03 16.53
CA SER A 32 8.74 6.60 16.38
C SER A 32 8.12 6.14 15.07
N ALA A 33 8.86 5.32 14.32
CA ALA A 33 8.37 4.53 13.20
C ALA A 33 7.02 3.91 13.58
N GLN A 34 5.94 4.58 13.20
CA GLN A 34 4.66 3.94 13.05
C GLN A 34 4.72 3.45 11.62
N ASP A 35 4.92 2.14 11.48
CA ASP A 35 4.59 1.40 10.28
C ASP A 35 3.14 1.72 9.92
N HIS A 36 2.96 2.82 9.20
CA HIS A 36 1.78 3.05 8.43
C HIS A 36 1.97 2.14 7.22
N ALA A 37 1.76 0.84 7.43
CA ALA A 37 1.09 0.03 6.43
C ALA A 37 -0.25 0.74 6.19
N ALA A 38 -0.20 1.82 5.42
CA ALA A 38 -1.37 2.54 4.98
C ALA A 38 -2.20 1.47 4.28
N MET A 39 -3.29 1.06 4.93
CA MET A 39 -4.31 0.27 4.27
C MET A 39 -4.82 1.15 3.15
N GLN A 40 -4.20 1.04 1.97
CA GLN A 40 -4.72 1.65 0.76
C GLN A 40 -6.11 1.07 0.63
N ALA A 41 -7.12 1.92 0.80
CA ALA A 41 -8.49 1.54 0.54
C ALA A 41 -8.50 0.95 -0.88
N PRO A 42 -8.87 -0.33 -1.04
CA PRO A 42 -8.80 -0.98 -2.33
C PRO A 42 -9.62 -0.18 -3.33
N ALA A 43 -9.07 0.07 -4.52
CA ALA A 43 -9.67 0.93 -5.54
C ALA A 43 -11.12 0.54 -5.93
N ASN A 44 -11.54 -0.69 -5.59
CA ASN A 44 -12.84 -1.27 -5.93
C ASN A 44 -13.71 -1.60 -4.69
N GLY A 45 -13.34 -1.13 -3.49
CA GLY A 45 -14.08 -1.43 -2.25
C GLY A 45 -13.95 -2.88 -1.76
N VAL A 46 -12.97 -3.63 -2.26
CA VAL A 46 -12.73 -5.04 -1.90
C VAL A 46 -11.43 -5.19 -1.13
N ALA A 47 -11.49 -5.43 0.18
CA ALA A 47 -10.29 -5.64 0.98
C ALA A 47 -9.77 -7.06 0.80
N THR A 48 -8.47 -7.24 0.62
CA THR A 48 -7.86 -8.55 0.42
C THR A 48 -6.83 -8.86 1.49
N THR A 49 -6.68 -10.15 1.81
CA THR A 49 -5.57 -10.68 2.58
C THR A 49 -4.92 -11.81 1.77
N PRO A 50 -3.64 -11.71 1.39
CA PRO A 50 -2.76 -10.56 1.55
C PRO A 50 -3.32 -9.26 0.94
N ALA A 51 -2.94 -8.12 1.50
CA ALA A 51 -3.25 -6.82 0.90
C ALA A 51 -2.36 -6.57 -0.32
N ASP A 52 -2.81 -5.73 -1.27
CA ASP A 52 -1.96 -5.36 -2.41
C ASP A 52 -0.69 -4.65 -1.93
N ASN A 53 0.43 -5.03 -2.51
CA ASN A 53 1.80 -4.63 -2.16
C ASN A 53 2.23 -5.00 -0.73
N ALA A 54 1.57 -5.96 -0.07
CA ALA A 54 1.98 -6.40 1.26
C ALA A 54 3.38 -7.03 1.26
N MET A 55 4.19 -6.69 2.26
CA MET A 55 5.46 -7.35 2.57
C MET A 55 5.25 -8.28 3.77
N LEU A 56 5.28 -9.59 3.55
CA LEU A 56 4.94 -10.61 4.52
C LEU A 56 6.21 -11.27 5.06
N SER A 57 6.34 -11.34 6.38
CA SER A 57 7.44 -12.06 7.04
C SER A 57 7.29 -13.58 7.00
N SER A 58 6.14 -14.09 6.57
CA SER A 58 5.85 -15.51 6.45
C SER A 58 4.87 -15.78 5.31
N ALA A 59 4.95 -16.99 4.74
CA ALA A 59 4.08 -17.39 3.64
C ALA A 59 2.61 -17.45 4.09
N PRO A 60 1.69 -16.74 3.39
CA PRO A 60 0.27 -16.83 3.68
C PRO A 60 -0.26 -18.22 3.25
N THR A 61 -1.10 -18.81 4.09
CA THR A 61 -1.75 -20.11 3.80
C THR A 61 -3.13 -19.93 3.18
N THR A 62 -3.66 -18.71 3.14
CA THR A 62 -5.02 -18.41 2.67
C THR A 62 -5.02 -17.08 1.94
N PHE A 63 -5.76 -17.02 0.84
CA PHE A 63 -6.22 -15.78 0.23
C PHE A 63 -7.64 -15.52 0.70
N SER A 64 -7.96 -14.28 1.07
CA SER A 64 -9.34 -13.84 1.30
C SER A 64 -9.63 -12.50 0.63
N ALA A 65 -10.90 -12.32 0.28
CA ALA A 65 -11.44 -11.07 -0.24
C ALA A 65 -12.76 -10.75 0.48
N THR A 66 -12.85 -9.54 1.01
CA THR A 66 -14.02 -8.98 1.69
C THR A 66 -14.66 -7.93 0.79
N PHE A 67 -15.90 -8.18 0.38
CA PHE A 67 -16.67 -7.40 -0.56
C PHE A 67 -17.71 -6.52 0.16
N PRO A 68 -18.31 -5.52 -0.53
CA PRO A 68 -19.43 -4.75 0.03
C PRO A 68 -20.73 -5.58 0.23
N HIS A 69 -20.84 -6.73 -0.43
CA HIS A 69 -22.02 -7.63 -0.40
C HIS A 69 -21.59 -9.08 -0.67
N ALA A 70 -22.50 -10.03 -0.51
CA ALA A 70 -22.17 -11.46 -0.62
C ALA A 70 -21.78 -11.86 -2.06
N MET A 71 -20.65 -12.57 -2.17
CA MET A 71 -20.07 -13.03 -3.43
C MET A 71 -19.57 -14.48 -3.31
N VAL A 72 -19.31 -15.12 -4.45
CA VAL A 72 -18.63 -16.42 -4.55
C VAL A 72 -17.33 -16.22 -5.32
N LEU A 73 -16.20 -16.69 -4.78
CA LEU A 73 -14.93 -16.71 -5.51
C LEU A 73 -15.01 -17.76 -6.62
N THR A 74 -14.80 -17.37 -7.87
CA THR A 74 -14.94 -18.25 -9.05
C THR A 74 -13.61 -18.56 -9.73
N SER A 75 -12.60 -17.73 -9.52
CA SER A 75 -11.23 -17.99 -9.98
C SER A 75 -10.22 -17.36 -9.03
N LEU A 76 -9.12 -18.08 -8.80
CA LEU A 76 -7.92 -17.57 -8.15
C LEU A 76 -6.70 -18.20 -8.83
N ARG A 77 -5.85 -17.36 -9.40
CA ARG A 77 -4.62 -17.77 -10.08
C ARG A 77 -3.43 -17.07 -9.47
N LEU A 78 -2.50 -17.85 -8.92
CA LEU A 78 -1.29 -17.37 -8.29
C LEU A 78 -0.11 -17.47 -9.27
N THR A 79 0.67 -16.41 -9.41
CA THR A 79 1.89 -16.39 -10.23
C THR A 79 3.04 -15.83 -9.41
N GLY A 80 4.23 -16.43 -9.50
CA GLY A 80 5.44 -15.87 -8.87
C GLY A 80 6.35 -16.92 -8.25
N GLY A 81 7.10 -16.49 -7.25
CA GLY A 81 8.14 -17.31 -6.62
C GLY A 81 9.32 -17.61 -7.57
N PRO A 82 10.20 -18.56 -7.21
CA PRO A 82 11.43 -18.82 -7.96
C PRO A 82 11.22 -19.28 -9.40
N SER A 83 10.14 -20.01 -9.67
CA SER A 83 9.82 -20.52 -11.00
C SER A 83 9.07 -19.51 -11.86
N ASN A 84 8.50 -18.46 -11.25
CA ASN A 84 7.59 -17.51 -11.87
C ASN A 84 6.44 -18.17 -12.67
N GLN A 85 6.08 -19.42 -12.33
CA GLN A 85 4.98 -20.11 -12.97
C GLN A 85 3.65 -19.69 -12.36
N ALA A 86 2.60 -19.78 -13.19
CA ALA A 86 1.24 -19.57 -12.75
C ALA A 86 0.59 -20.91 -12.37
N VAL A 87 -0.13 -20.89 -11.25
CA VAL A 87 -0.86 -22.03 -10.67
C VAL A 87 -2.29 -21.59 -10.42
N ASP A 88 -3.25 -22.35 -10.94
CA ASP A 88 -4.66 -22.18 -10.59
C ASP A 88 -4.91 -22.80 -9.21
N VAL A 89 -5.47 -22.00 -8.31
CA VAL A 89 -5.80 -22.43 -6.95
C VAL A 89 -7.16 -23.11 -6.97
N ALA A 90 -7.22 -24.32 -6.44
CA ALA A 90 -8.47 -25.07 -6.34
C ALA A 90 -9.47 -24.34 -5.43
N LEU A 91 -10.68 -24.14 -5.93
CA LEU A 91 -11.79 -23.56 -5.19
C LEU A 91 -12.81 -24.64 -4.83
N SER A 92 -13.51 -24.46 -3.71
CA SER A 92 -14.60 -25.36 -3.36
C SER A 92 -15.76 -25.20 -4.34
N ALA A 93 -16.20 -26.30 -4.96
CA ALA A 93 -17.37 -26.32 -5.83
C ALA A 93 -18.67 -26.01 -5.06
N GLU A 94 -18.68 -26.21 -3.74
CA GLU A 94 -19.82 -25.99 -2.85
C GLU A 94 -19.70 -24.68 -2.06
N ALA A 95 -18.87 -23.73 -2.52
CA ALA A 95 -18.71 -22.45 -1.85
C ALA A 95 -20.03 -21.65 -1.83
N ALA A 96 -20.56 -21.40 -0.63
CA ALA A 96 -21.71 -20.53 -0.44
C ALA A 96 -21.33 -19.05 -0.60
N PRO A 97 -22.25 -18.20 -1.10
CA PRO A 97 -22.02 -16.76 -1.18
C PRO A 97 -21.82 -16.15 0.20
N ALA A 98 -20.78 -15.34 0.36
CA ALA A 98 -20.43 -14.68 1.61
C ALA A 98 -19.80 -13.30 1.36
N VAL A 99 -19.89 -12.42 2.34
CA VAL A 99 -19.24 -11.10 2.30
C VAL A 99 -17.72 -11.24 2.28
N THR A 100 -17.19 -12.22 3.01
CA THR A 100 -15.79 -12.62 2.95
C THR A 100 -15.71 -14.03 2.37
N VAL A 101 -14.96 -14.18 1.29
CA VAL A 101 -14.65 -15.47 0.67
C VAL A 101 -13.17 -15.77 0.81
N SER A 102 -12.81 -17.04 0.78
CA SER A 102 -11.42 -17.47 0.94
C SER A 102 -11.10 -18.72 0.14
N ALA A 103 -9.81 -18.87 -0.19
CA ALA A 103 -9.26 -20.08 -0.77
C ALA A 103 -7.90 -20.41 -0.15
N PRO A 104 -7.57 -21.70 0.06
CA PRO A 104 -6.27 -22.10 0.56
C PRO A 104 -5.19 -21.83 -0.49
N LEU A 105 -4.07 -21.25 -0.07
CA LEU A 105 -2.90 -21.08 -0.94
C LEU A 105 -1.97 -22.29 -0.80
N PRO A 106 -1.27 -22.69 -1.88
CA PRO A 106 -0.20 -23.67 -1.76
C PRO A 106 0.93 -23.13 -0.89
N ALA A 107 1.83 -24.01 -0.43
CA ALA A 107 3.04 -23.57 0.26
C ALA A 107 3.89 -22.67 -0.64
N LEU A 108 4.22 -21.46 -0.18
CA LEU A 108 4.97 -20.47 -0.93
C LEU A 108 6.40 -20.39 -0.41
N ALA A 109 7.36 -20.40 -1.32
CA ALA A 109 8.74 -20.05 -1.02
C ALA A 109 8.88 -18.51 -0.87
N PRO A 110 9.99 -18.01 -0.31
CA PRO A 110 10.31 -16.59 -0.40
C PRO A 110 10.31 -16.09 -1.86
N GLY A 111 9.75 -14.91 -2.08
CA GLY A 111 9.64 -14.32 -3.41
C GLY A 111 8.47 -13.34 -3.56
N THR A 112 8.37 -12.76 -4.76
CA THR A 112 7.25 -11.90 -5.14
C THR A 112 6.17 -12.72 -5.85
N TYR A 113 4.92 -12.42 -5.53
CA TYR A 113 3.74 -13.10 -6.03
C TYR A 113 2.67 -12.11 -6.50
N ALA A 114 1.84 -12.57 -7.44
CA ALA A 114 0.60 -11.93 -7.85
C ALA A 114 -0.55 -12.94 -7.83
N ALA A 115 -1.64 -12.60 -7.15
CA ALA A 115 -2.88 -13.35 -7.09
C ALA A 115 -3.96 -12.62 -7.89
N ALA A 116 -4.27 -13.14 -9.08
CA ALA A 116 -5.39 -12.67 -9.89
C ALA A 116 -6.66 -13.42 -9.45
N TRP A 117 -7.74 -12.69 -9.18
CA TRP A 117 -8.97 -13.26 -8.66
C TRP A 117 -10.20 -12.76 -9.40
N THR A 118 -11.25 -13.55 -9.37
CA THR A 118 -12.59 -13.19 -9.86
C THR A 118 -13.64 -13.74 -8.91
N ALA A 119 -14.64 -12.92 -8.58
CA ALA A 119 -15.78 -13.30 -7.76
C ALA A 119 -17.09 -12.87 -8.44
N LYS A 120 -18.18 -13.58 -8.16
CA LYS A 120 -19.49 -13.37 -8.77
C LYS A 120 -20.60 -13.28 -7.72
N GLY A 121 -21.50 -12.31 -7.89
CA GLY A 121 -22.69 -12.11 -7.06
C GLY A 121 -23.86 -12.97 -7.54
N ALA A 122 -24.90 -13.08 -6.71
CA ALA A 122 -26.09 -13.88 -7.03
C ALA A 122 -26.90 -13.33 -8.23
N ASP A 123 -26.87 -12.02 -8.44
CA ASP A 123 -27.42 -11.30 -9.59
C ASP A 123 -26.56 -11.45 -10.87
N GLY A 124 -25.42 -12.13 -10.76
CA GLY A 124 -24.49 -12.37 -11.84
C GLY A 124 -23.44 -11.30 -12.09
N HIS A 125 -23.41 -10.21 -11.31
CA HIS A 125 -22.33 -9.23 -11.45
C HIS A 125 -20.99 -9.86 -11.08
N GLN A 126 -19.94 -9.46 -11.80
CA GLN A 126 -18.59 -9.97 -11.60
C GLN A 126 -17.67 -8.87 -11.10
N MET A 127 -16.85 -9.20 -10.10
CA MET A 127 -15.75 -8.36 -9.62
C MET A 127 -14.45 -9.12 -9.82
N ASN A 128 -13.37 -8.43 -10.14
CA ASN A 128 -12.04 -9.01 -10.28
C ASN A 128 -10.96 -8.06 -9.76
N GLY A 129 -9.76 -8.60 -9.62
CA GLY A 129 -8.60 -7.83 -9.22
C GLY A 129 -7.32 -8.63 -9.27
N VAL A 130 -6.21 -7.94 -9.01
CA VAL A 130 -4.89 -8.54 -8.84
C VAL A 130 -4.28 -7.98 -7.57
N VAL A 131 -3.80 -8.87 -6.70
CA VAL A 131 -3.08 -8.55 -5.48
C VAL A 131 -1.63 -8.96 -5.66
N ARG A 132 -0.68 -8.06 -5.47
CA ARG A 132 0.75 -8.37 -5.41
C ARG A 132 1.20 -8.42 -3.96
N PHE A 133 2.10 -9.32 -3.63
CA PHE A 133 2.70 -9.37 -2.30
C PHE A 133 4.08 -10.02 -2.38
N MET A 134 4.90 -9.78 -1.36
CA MET A 134 6.22 -10.37 -1.24
C MET A 134 6.28 -11.21 0.04
N VAL A 135 6.89 -12.38 -0.04
CA VAL A 135 7.21 -13.25 1.09
C VAL A 135 8.72 -13.20 1.32
N HIS A 136 9.15 -12.88 2.54
CA HIS A 136 10.55 -12.87 2.97
C HIS A 136 11.10 -14.26 3.26
#